data_AF-A0A1F3IQU8-F1
#
_entry.id   AF-A0A1F3IQU8-F1
#
_cell.length_a   1.000
_cell.length_b   1.000
_cell.length_c   1.000
_cell.angle_alpha   90.00
_cell.angle_beta   90.00
_cell.angle_gamma   90.00
#
_symmetry.space_group_name_H-M   'P 1'
#
loop_
_entity.id
_entity.type
_entity.pdbx_description
1 polymer ?
#
loop_
_entity_poly.entity_id
_entity_poly.type
_entity_poly.pdbx_seq_one_letter_code
_entity_poly.pdbx_strand_id
1 'polypeptide(L)'
;MNNQDQLTKNNEPNNFIDMDALLLNLKNEDSRNLKLMKNFKWLYFGMIIFYTLLIIVNPDPELELHHRISGLCYVLSFVFFWLIFRKYHKEFGQIDYSQPSSEMLAKAADRYKMKVKNFLILIPSLVLMDIGLTISFTYRLTSLEMMHKILLIQAIFIPVMLISGFIGYLIWRKRQKPLRDGALQMLKDLKD
;
A
#
# COMPACT_ATOMS: atom_id res chain seq x y z
N MET A 1 11.54 48.11 48.45
CA MET A 1 10.46 48.39 47.47
C MET A 1 10.95 47.84 46.13
N ASN A 2 10.79 46.54 45.94
CA ASN A 2 9.72 45.88 45.17
C ASN A 2 9.90 46.07 43.65
N ASN A 3 10.49 45.06 43.01
CA ASN A 3 10.37 44.77 41.57
C ASN A 3 10.66 43.27 41.34
N GLN A 4 9.91 42.41 42.05
CA GLN A 4 9.82 40.98 41.77
C GLN A 4 8.50 40.61 41.06
N ASP A 5 7.79 41.61 40.50
CA ASP A 5 6.58 41.39 39.71
C ASP A 5 6.90 41.17 38.22
N GLN A 6 7.64 40.09 37.94
CA GLN A 6 7.54 39.39 36.66
C GLN A 6 7.16 37.93 36.92
N LEU A 7 6.04 37.79 37.61
CA LEU A 7 5.28 36.55 37.69
C LEU A 7 4.79 36.17 36.29
N THR A 8 5.08 34.91 35.94
CA THR A 8 4.28 34.05 35.08
C THR A 8 4.05 34.54 33.64
N LYS A 9 5.01 34.22 32.76
CA LYS A 9 4.66 33.88 31.37
C LYS A 9 3.64 32.75 31.44
N ASN A 10 2.41 33.06 31.05
CA ASN A 10 1.33 32.11 30.86
C ASN A 10 1.82 30.99 29.92
N ASN A 11 2.06 29.81 30.49
CA ASN A 11 2.15 28.57 29.75
C ASN A 11 0.73 28.14 29.39
N GLU A 12 0.12 28.81 28.40
CA GLU A 12 -0.93 28.12 27.65
C GLU A 12 -0.26 26.93 26.95
N PRO A 13 -0.79 25.71 27.10
CA PRO A 13 -0.09 24.52 26.64
C PRO A 13 0.01 24.57 25.11
N ASN A 14 1.18 24.17 24.58
CA ASN A 14 1.52 24.04 23.15
C ASN A 14 0.57 23.13 22.32
N ASN A 15 -0.58 22.73 22.85
CA ASN A 15 -1.53 21.77 22.28
C ASN A 15 -2.15 22.28 20.97
N PHE A 16 -2.40 23.58 20.82
CA PHE A 16 -2.99 24.13 19.60
C PHE A 16 -1.98 24.08 18.43
N ILE A 17 -0.71 24.42 18.70
CA ILE A 17 0.38 24.34 17.72
C ILE A 17 0.65 22.88 17.31
N ASP A 18 0.48 21.93 18.25
CA ASP A 18 0.62 20.50 17.97
C ASP A 18 -0.54 19.95 17.10
N MET A 19 -1.78 20.37 17.37
CA MET A 19 -2.96 19.94 16.59
C MET A 19 -2.90 20.37 15.13
N ASP A 20 -2.56 21.64 14.86
CA ASP A 20 -2.43 22.14 13.49
C ASP A 20 -1.30 21.43 12.73
N ALA A 21 -0.18 21.16 13.40
CA ALA A 21 0.93 20.41 12.84
C ALA A 21 0.54 18.95 12.52
N LEU A 22 -0.15 18.27 13.43
CA LEU A 22 -0.66 16.92 13.21
C LEU A 22 -1.64 16.90 12.03
N LEU A 23 -2.59 17.83 12.00
CA LEU A 23 -3.61 17.92 10.95
C LEU A 23 -2.99 18.18 9.57
N LEU A 24 -1.99 19.05 9.49
CA LEU A 24 -1.22 19.27 8.27
C LEU A 24 -0.51 17.99 7.81
N ASN A 25 0.13 17.27 8.74
CA ASN A 25 0.83 16.02 8.44
C ASN A 25 -0.13 14.91 7.99
N LEU A 26 -1.31 14.80 8.60
CA LEU A 26 -2.37 13.88 8.19
C LEU A 26 -2.83 14.15 6.76
N LYS A 27 -3.15 15.42 6.44
CA LYS A 27 -3.56 15.83 5.09
C LYS A 27 -2.48 15.55 4.05
N ASN A 28 -1.22 15.82 4.37
CA ASN A 28 -0.09 15.58 3.48
C ASN A 28 0.11 14.08 3.22
N GLU A 29 0.02 13.25 4.25
CA GLU A 29 0.15 11.80 4.15
C GLU A 29 -1.01 11.19 3.36
N ASP A 30 -2.26 11.60 3.64
CA ASP A 30 -3.45 11.14 2.91
C ASP A 30 -3.42 11.56 1.44
N SER A 31 -3.04 12.81 1.14
CA SER A 31 -2.87 13.29 -0.24
C SER A 31 -1.80 12.50 -0.99
N ARG A 32 -0.69 12.16 -0.33
CA ARG A 32 0.34 11.29 -0.94
C ARG A 32 -0.20 9.89 -1.20
N ASN A 33 -0.88 9.29 -0.23
CA ASN A 33 -1.45 7.96 -0.38
C ASN A 33 -2.49 7.94 -1.50
N LEU A 34 -3.36 8.95 -1.60
CA LEU A 34 -4.31 9.12 -2.69
C LEU A 34 -3.62 9.14 -4.06
N LYS A 35 -2.55 9.93 -4.21
CA LYS A 35 -1.75 10.01 -5.45
C LYS A 35 -1.11 8.66 -5.78
N LEU A 36 -0.50 7.99 -4.78
CA LEU A 36 0.09 6.66 -4.97
C LEU A 36 -0.96 5.64 -5.43
N MET A 37 -2.11 5.55 -4.76
CA MET A 37 -3.18 4.63 -5.13
C MET A 37 -3.73 4.94 -6.53
N LYS A 38 -3.84 6.22 -6.90
CA LYS A 38 -4.24 6.64 -8.26
C LYS A 38 -3.25 6.15 -9.32
N ASN A 39 -1.96 6.35 -9.06
CA ASN A 39 -0.89 5.97 -9.99
C ASN A 39 -0.84 4.45 -10.17
N PHE A 40 -0.85 3.67 -9.09
CA PHE A 40 -0.87 2.21 -9.17
C PHE A 40 -2.13 1.68 -9.86
N LYS A 41 -3.31 2.26 -9.58
CA LYS A 41 -4.54 1.92 -10.29
C LYS A 41 -4.36 2.07 -11.81
N TRP A 42 -3.82 3.19 -12.27
CA TRP A 42 -3.61 3.39 -13.72
C TRP A 42 -2.48 2.53 -14.29
N LEU A 43 -1.41 2.31 -13.55
CA LEU A 43 -0.32 1.41 -13.92
C LEU A 43 -0.87 -0.01 -14.19
N TYR A 44 -1.58 -0.60 -13.23
CA TYR A 44 -2.12 -1.95 -13.39
C TYR A 44 -3.19 -2.03 -14.47
N PHE A 45 -3.98 -0.96 -14.66
CA PHE A 45 -4.92 -0.90 -15.79
C PHE A 45 -4.19 -0.94 -17.15
N GLY A 46 -3.11 -0.18 -17.29
CA GLY A 46 -2.24 -0.23 -18.47
C GLY A 46 -1.62 -1.61 -18.69
N MET A 47 -1.14 -2.25 -17.61
CA MET A 47 -0.58 -3.62 -17.67
C MET A 47 -1.63 -4.65 -18.12
N ILE A 48 -2.89 -4.54 -17.67
CA ILE A 48 -3.98 -5.41 -18.14
C ILE A 48 -4.14 -5.29 -19.66
N ILE A 49 -4.25 -4.06 -20.18
CA ILE A 49 -4.41 -3.83 -21.62
C ILE A 49 -3.22 -4.39 -22.39
N PHE A 50 -2.01 -4.02 -21.97
CA PHE A 50 -0.76 -4.42 -22.62
C PHE A 50 -0.61 -5.95 -22.67
N TYR A 51 -0.77 -6.65 -21.54
CA TYR A 51 -0.63 -8.11 -21.50
C TYR A 51 -1.76 -8.84 -22.20
N THR A 52 -2.99 -8.30 -22.19
CA THR A 52 -4.10 -8.87 -22.95
C THR A 52 -3.84 -8.79 -24.45
N LEU A 53 -3.34 -7.65 -24.94
CA LEU A 53 -2.94 -7.50 -26.34
C LEU A 53 -1.81 -8.46 -26.70
N LEU A 54 -0.81 -8.64 -25.83
CA LEU A 54 0.26 -9.62 -26.05
C LEU A 54 -0.24 -11.06 -26.11
N ILE A 55 -1.37 -11.41 -25.50
CA ILE A 55 -1.95 -12.75 -25.61
C ILE A 55 -2.76 -12.92 -26.90
N ILE A 56 -3.51 -11.89 -27.31
CA ILE A 56 -4.44 -11.95 -28.46
C ILE A 56 -3.72 -11.72 -29.80
N VAL A 57 -2.86 -10.70 -29.85
CA VAL A 57 -2.24 -10.21 -31.08
C VAL A 57 -0.99 -11.02 -31.45
N ASN A 58 -0.52 -11.89 -30.56
CA ASN A 58 0.71 -12.64 -30.80
C ASN A 58 0.61 -13.47 -32.09
N PRO A 59 1.35 -13.10 -33.15
CA PRO A 59 1.25 -13.76 -34.44
C PRO A 59 2.07 -15.06 -34.48
N ASP A 60 2.75 -15.40 -33.39
CA ASP A 60 3.60 -16.58 -33.30
C ASP A 60 2.76 -17.87 -33.35
N PRO A 61 2.84 -18.65 -34.45
CA PRO A 61 2.12 -19.91 -34.59
C PRO A 61 2.66 -20.99 -33.64
N GLU A 62 3.85 -20.81 -33.08
CA GLU A 62 4.49 -21.71 -32.11
C GLU A 62 4.17 -21.33 -30.66
N LEU A 63 3.25 -20.38 -30.43
CA LEU A 63 2.86 -19.98 -29.08
C LEU A 63 2.17 -21.14 -28.35
N GLU A 64 2.97 -21.92 -27.65
CA GLU A 64 2.54 -23.07 -26.90
C GLU A 64 1.50 -22.67 -25.83
N LEU A 65 0.61 -23.62 -25.52
CA LEU A 65 -0.52 -23.44 -24.61
C LEU A 65 -0.07 -22.89 -23.24
N HIS A 66 1.11 -23.28 -22.78
CA HIS A 66 1.67 -22.85 -21.50
C HIS A 66 1.95 -21.33 -21.44
N HIS A 67 2.34 -20.69 -22.56
CA HIS A 67 2.52 -19.23 -22.62
C HIS A 67 1.20 -18.49 -22.44
N ARG A 68 0.10 -19.03 -23.00
CA ARG A 68 -1.24 -18.45 -22.86
C ARG A 68 -1.76 -18.57 -21.43
N ILE A 69 -1.56 -19.73 -20.79
CA ILE A 69 -1.93 -19.94 -19.39
C ILE A 69 -1.15 -18.97 -18.48
N SER A 70 0.17 -18.87 -18.67
CA SER A 70 1.00 -17.94 -17.90
C SER A 70 0.55 -16.49 -18.08
N GLY A 71 0.29 -16.07 -19.32
CA GLY A 71 -0.25 -14.75 -19.63
C GLY A 71 -1.58 -14.48 -18.93
N LEU A 72 -2.51 -15.45 -18.95
CA LEU A 72 -3.80 -15.33 -18.28
C LEU A 72 -3.63 -15.16 -16.76
N CYS A 73 -2.72 -15.90 -16.13
CA CYS A 73 -2.39 -15.74 -14.70
C CYS A 73 -1.90 -14.32 -14.38
N TYR A 74 -1.03 -13.74 -15.21
CA TYR A 74 -0.59 -12.35 -15.04
C TYR A 74 -1.73 -11.35 -15.19
N VAL A 75 -2.56 -11.48 -16.23
CA VAL A 75 -3.70 -10.59 -16.45
C VAL A 75 -4.66 -10.64 -15.26
N LEU A 76 -4.99 -11.83 -14.76
CA LEU A 76 -5.84 -11.99 -13.57
C LEU A 76 -5.20 -11.37 -12.33
N SER A 77 -3.89 -11.56 -12.11
CA SER A 77 -3.17 -10.90 -11.02
C SER A 77 -3.26 -9.36 -11.10
N PHE A 78 -3.06 -8.79 -12.29
CA PHE A 78 -3.17 -7.34 -12.51
C PHE A 78 -4.60 -6.84 -12.32
N VAL A 79 -5.63 -7.61 -12.69
CA VAL A 79 -7.03 -7.30 -12.40
C VAL A 79 -7.26 -7.21 -10.89
N PHE A 80 -6.79 -8.18 -10.11
CA PHE A 80 -6.92 -8.11 -8.64
C PHE A 80 -6.18 -6.91 -8.05
N PHE A 81 -4.93 -6.65 -8.46
CA PHE A 81 -4.22 -5.45 -8.03
C PHE A 81 -4.97 -4.17 -8.39
N TRP A 82 -5.47 -4.06 -9.63
CA TRP A 82 -6.27 -2.92 -10.07
C TRP A 82 -7.50 -2.69 -9.19
N LEU A 83 -8.25 -3.76 -8.87
CA LEU A 83 -9.41 -3.69 -7.98
C LEU A 83 -9.03 -3.22 -6.57
N ILE A 84 -7.92 -3.73 -6.02
CA ILE A 84 -7.40 -3.34 -4.70
C ILE A 84 -7.02 -1.85 -4.70
N PHE A 85 -6.24 -1.40 -5.68
CA PHE A 85 -5.84 0.02 -5.77
C PHE A 85 -7.02 0.93 -6.09
N ARG A 86 -8.01 0.47 -6.85
CA ARG A 86 -9.27 1.19 -7.07
C ARG A 86 -10.05 1.38 -5.78
N LYS A 87 -10.13 0.34 -4.94
CA LYS A 87 -10.76 0.41 -3.62
C LYS A 87 -10.03 1.42 -2.73
N TYR A 88 -8.72 1.31 -2.56
CA TYR A 88 -7.96 2.22 -1.71
C TYR A 88 -7.95 3.66 -2.24
N HIS A 89 -7.89 3.87 -3.56
CA HIS A 89 -8.06 5.20 -4.15
C HIS A 89 -9.40 5.85 -3.77
N LYS A 90 -10.49 5.06 -3.75
CA LYS A 90 -11.79 5.56 -3.31
C LYS A 90 -11.78 5.88 -1.81
N GLU A 91 -11.23 5.00 -0.97
CA GLU A 91 -11.15 5.22 0.48
C GLU A 91 -10.40 6.51 0.84
N PHE A 92 -9.23 6.76 0.23
CA PHE A 92 -8.47 7.99 0.46
C PHE A 92 -9.12 9.24 -0.16
N GLY A 93 -9.91 9.07 -1.23
CA GLY A 93 -10.62 10.19 -1.88
C GLY A 93 -11.87 10.67 -1.13
N GLN A 94 -12.34 9.90 -0.15
CA GLN A 94 -13.56 10.19 0.62
C GLN A 94 -13.27 10.72 2.04
N ILE A 95 -12.03 11.11 2.32
CA ILE A 95 -11.65 11.59 3.65
C ILE A 95 -12.19 13.01 3.84
N ASP A 96 -13.07 13.16 4.82
CA ASP A 96 -13.69 14.42 5.19
C ASP A 96 -13.05 14.99 6.47
N TYR A 97 -12.42 16.15 6.32
CA TYR A 97 -11.76 16.90 7.40
C TYR A 97 -12.66 17.99 8.00
N SER A 98 -13.91 18.12 7.54
CA SER A 98 -14.89 19.06 8.09
C SER A 98 -15.70 18.49 9.26
N GLN A 99 -15.53 17.21 9.55
CA GLN A 99 -16.17 16.52 10.67
C GLN A 99 -15.63 17.01 12.03
N PRO A 100 -16.35 16.78 13.13
CA PRO A 100 -15.85 17.07 14.47
C PRO A 100 -14.47 16.46 14.71
N SER A 101 -13.56 17.20 15.35
CA SER A 101 -12.16 16.81 15.53
C SER A 101 -11.98 15.43 16.15
N SER A 102 -12.84 15.06 17.11
CA SER A 102 -12.81 13.74 17.75
C SER A 102 -13.12 12.59 16.78
N GLU A 103 -14.09 12.76 15.88
CA GLU A 103 -14.44 11.75 14.86
C GLU A 103 -13.34 11.65 13.80
N MET A 104 -12.83 12.80 13.35
CA MET A 104 -11.73 12.88 12.39
C MET A 104 -10.47 12.16 12.92
N LEU A 105 -10.06 12.43 14.17
CA LEU A 105 -8.90 11.81 14.81
C LEU A 105 -9.10 10.29 15.01
N ALA A 106 -10.30 9.86 15.42
CA ALA A 106 -10.63 8.44 15.54
C ALA A 106 -10.48 7.70 14.20
N LYS A 107 -11.03 8.28 13.11
CA LYS A 107 -10.93 7.73 11.76
C LYS A 107 -9.48 7.73 11.26
N ALA A 108 -8.71 8.78 11.54
CA ALA A 108 -7.29 8.84 11.18
C ALA A 108 -6.49 7.74 11.89
N ALA A 109 -6.68 7.56 13.20
CA ALA A 109 -6.00 6.52 13.97
C ALA A 109 -6.33 5.10 13.48
N ASP A 110 -7.59 4.84 13.12
CA ASP A 110 -8.00 3.55 12.55
C ASP A 110 -7.43 3.31 11.14
N ARG A 111 -7.34 4.36 10.31
CA ARG A 111 -6.81 4.29 8.94
C ARG A 111 -5.33 3.87 8.92
N TYR A 112 -4.53 4.45 9.82
CA TYR A 112 -3.10 4.18 9.93
C TYR A 112 -2.75 2.95 10.79
N LYS A 113 -3.76 2.25 11.31
CA LYS A 113 -3.56 0.98 12.01
C LYS A 113 -3.12 -0.09 11.01
N MET A 114 -2.03 -0.78 11.34
CA MET A 114 -1.61 -1.96 10.58
C MET A 114 -2.63 -3.08 10.80
N LYS A 115 -3.40 -3.41 9.75
CA LYS A 115 -4.43 -4.47 9.77
C LYS A 115 -3.94 -5.64 8.93
N VAL A 116 -3.81 -6.83 9.53
CA VAL A 116 -3.41 -8.07 8.83
C VAL A 116 -4.33 -8.36 7.64
N LYS A 117 -5.63 -8.07 7.75
CA LYS A 117 -6.61 -8.20 6.66
C LYS A 117 -6.22 -7.43 5.39
N ASN A 118 -5.55 -6.28 5.52
CA ASN A 118 -5.08 -5.51 4.37
C ASN A 118 -3.91 -6.19 3.64
N PHE A 119 -3.17 -7.09 4.30
CA PHE A 119 -2.17 -7.93 3.65
C PHE A 119 -2.80 -9.18 3.05
N LEU A 120 -3.76 -9.80 3.74
CA LEU A 120 -4.45 -11.00 3.24
C LEU A 120 -5.17 -10.76 1.92
N ILE A 121 -5.72 -9.56 1.69
CA ILE A 121 -6.37 -9.23 0.42
C ILE A 121 -5.41 -9.23 -0.78
N LEU A 122 -4.10 -9.11 -0.56
CA LEU A 122 -3.08 -9.12 -1.61
C LEU A 122 -2.69 -10.55 -2.03
N ILE A 123 -2.92 -11.55 -1.17
CA ILE A 123 -2.45 -12.93 -1.38
C ILE A 123 -2.96 -13.52 -2.71
N PRO A 124 -4.25 -13.40 -3.09
CA PRO A 124 -4.72 -13.96 -4.35
C PRO A 124 -3.97 -13.42 -5.57
N SER A 125 -3.70 -12.10 -5.60
CA SER A 125 -2.93 -11.48 -6.67
C SER A 125 -1.50 -12.03 -6.74
N LEU A 126 -0.87 -12.20 -5.57
CA LEU A 126 0.51 -12.69 -5.47
C LEU A 126 0.64 -14.15 -5.89
N VAL A 127 -0.29 -15.00 -5.47
CA VAL A 127 -0.31 -16.43 -5.86
C VAL A 127 -0.50 -16.57 -7.37
N LEU A 128 -1.42 -15.80 -7.96
CA LEU A 128 -1.61 -15.81 -9.41
C LEU A 128 -0.36 -15.34 -10.17
N MET A 129 0.30 -14.31 -9.66
CA MET A 129 1.55 -13.81 -10.24
C MET A 129 2.67 -14.87 -10.17
N ASP A 130 2.80 -15.55 -9.04
CA ASP A 130 3.79 -16.60 -8.82
C ASP A 130 3.56 -17.84 -9.70
N ILE A 131 2.30 -18.27 -9.85
CA ILE A 131 1.93 -19.34 -10.79
C ILE A 131 2.29 -18.93 -12.22
N GLY A 132 1.93 -17.71 -12.63
CA GLY A 132 2.25 -17.18 -13.96
C GLY A 132 3.76 -17.15 -14.21
N LEU A 133 4.54 -16.69 -13.23
CA LEU A 133 6.00 -16.64 -13.27
C LEU A 133 6.62 -18.04 -13.35
N THR A 134 6.16 -18.94 -12.50
CA THR A 134 6.65 -20.32 -12.44
C THR A 134 6.44 -21.03 -13.76
N ILE A 135 5.23 -20.94 -14.34
CA ILE A 135 4.96 -21.51 -15.67
C ILE A 135 5.87 -20.85 -16.71
N SER A 136 5.92 -19.51 -16.77
CA SER A 136 6.70 -18.80 -17.79
C SER A 136 8.19 -19.20 -17.82
N PHE A 137 8.81 -19.36 -16.65
CA PHE A 137 10.25 -19.63 -16.56
C PHE A 137 10.60 -21.11 -16.65
N THR A 138 9.71 -21.99 -16.20
CA THR A 138 9.94 -23.45 -16.22
C THR A 138 10.11 -23.99 -17.64
N TYR A 139 9.32 -23.48 -18.59
CA TYR A 139 9.44 -23.86 -20.01
C TYR A 139 10.63 -23.21 -20.71
N ARG A 140 11.14 -22.09 -20.19
CA ARG A 140 12.33 -21.41 -20.74
C ARG A 140 13.64 -22.07 -20.33
N LEU A 141 13.69 -22.64 -19.13
CA LEU A 141 14.88 -23.30 -18.57
C LEU A 141 14.89 -24.78 -18.93
N THR A 142 15.04 -25.15 -20.21
CA THR A 142 14.89 -26.54 -20.67
C THR A 142 15.95 -27.53 -20.15
N SER A 143 17.13 -27.05 -19.74
CA SER A 143 18.28 -27.89 -19.35
C SER A 143 18.29 -28.41 -17.91
N LEU A 144 17.35 -27.96 -17.07
CA LEU A 144 17.30 -28.32 -15.65
C LEU A 144 16.16 -29.29 -15.33
N GLU A 145 16.27 -30.02 -14.22
CA GLU A 145 15.16 -30.80 -13.67
C GLU A 145 14.05 -29.88 -13.12
N MET A 146 12.79 -30.31 -13.18
CA MET A 146 11.62 -29.53 -12.78
C MET A 146 11.74 -28.92 -11.37
N MET A 147 12.16 -29.71 -10.38
CA MET A 147 12.30 -29.22 -9.00
C MET A 147 13.35 -28.11 -8.87
N HIS A 148 14.47 -28.24 -9.57
CA HIS A 148 15.54 -27.25 -9.56
C HIS A 148 15.08 -25.92 -10.20
N LYS A 149 14.26 -25.97 -11.27
CA LYS A 149 13.68 -24.76 -11.87
C LYS A 149 12.76 -24.03 -10.91
N ILE A 150 11.85 -24.75 -10.27
CA ILE A 150 10.91 -24.18 -9.30
C ILE A 150 11.68 -23.55 -8.14
N LEU A 151 12.65 -24.28 -7.56
CA LEU A 151 13.48 -23.74 -6.48
C LEU A 151 14.24 -22.48 -6.88
N LEU A 152 14.78 -22.41 -8.11
CA LEU A 152 15.46 -21.22 -8.61
C LEU A 152 14.51 -20.02 -8.73
N ILE A 153 13.31 -20.23 -9.28
CA ILE A 153 12.29 -19.18 -9.42
C ILE A 153 11.86 -18.68 -8.04
N GLN A 154 11.60 -19.59 -7.10
CA GLN A 154 11.21 -19.25 -5.74
C GLN A 154 12.35 -18.59 -4.95
N ALA A 155 13.60 -18.97 -5.19
CA ALA A 155 14.77 -18.34 -4.60
C ALA A 155 14.93 -16.87 -5.00
N ILE A 156 14.33 -16.44 -6.12
CA ILE A 156 14.29 -15.02 -6.53
C ILE A 156 12.99 -14.37 -6.05
N PHE A 157 11.85 -15.03 -6.24
CA PHE A 157 10.53 -14.48 -5.92
C PHE A 157 10.37 -14.18 -4.42
N ILE A 158 10.73 -15.12 -3.55
CA ILE A 158 10.55 -14.98 -2.10
C ILE A 158 11.36 -13.80 -1.55
N PRO A 159 12.66 -13.64 -1.85
CA PRO A 159 13.41 -12.47 -1.38
C PRO A 159 12.84 -11.14 -1.86
N VAL A 160 12.40 -11.04 -3.13
CA VAL A 160 11.77 -9.82 -3.67
C VAL A 160 10.50 -9.49 -2.89
N MET A 161 9.68 -10.50 -2.57
CA MET A 161 8.48 -10.32 -1.76
C MET A 161 8.79 -9.89 -0.32
N LEU A 162 9.81 -10.50 0.31
CA LEU A 162 10.25 -10.13 1.66
C LEU A 162 10.77 -8.69 1.72
N ILE A 163 11.61 -8.28 0.75
CA ILE A 163 12.13 -6.92 0.66
C ILE A 163 10.99 -5.92 0.46
N SER A 164 10.04 -6.23 -0.44
CA SER A 164 8.87 -5.37 -0.69
C SER A 164 8.00 -5.20 0.57
N GLY A 165 7.74 -6.29 1.29
CA GLY A 165 7.03 -6.27 2.56
C GLY A 165 7.78 -5.47 3.64
N PHE A 166 9.10 -5.62 3.71
CA PHE A 166 9.95 -4.88 4.65
C PHE A 166 9.94 -3.38 4.37
N ILE A 167 10.01 -2.96 3.10
CA ILE A 167 9.88 -1.55 2.72
C ILE A 167 8.50 -1.00 3.14
N GLY A 168 7.42 -1.76 2.90
CA GLY A 168 6.08 -1.40 3.35
C GLY A 168 6.00 -1.21 4.87
N TYR A 169 6.63 -2.11 5.63
CA TYR A 169 6.73 -2.00 7.08
C TYR A 169 7.52 -0.76 7.53
N LEU A 170 8.65 -0.45 6.88
CA LEU A 170 9.45 0.75 7.20
C LEU A 170 8.67 2.04 6.93
N ILE A 171 7.92 2.11 5.82
CA ILE A 171 7.05 3.24 5.50
C ILE A 171 5.99 3.41 6.61
N TRP A 172 5.33 2.32 7.00
CA TRP A 172 4.35 2.37 8.08
C TRP A 172 4.99 2.86 9.39
N ARG A 173 6.12 2.26 9.80
CA ARG A 173 6.78 2.57 11.07
C ARG A 173 7.25 4.03 11.15
N LYS A 174 7.83 4.57 10.06
CA LYS A 174 8.39 5.92 10.05
C LYS A 174 7.35 7.02 9.81
N ARG A 175 6.29 6.72 9.07
CA ARG A 175 5.34 7.77 8.61
C ARG A 175 3.96 7.63 9.21
N GLN A 176 3.40 6.42 9.18
CA GLN A 176 1.99 6.20 9.52
C GLN A 176 1.79 5.96 11.02
N LYS A 177 2.72 5.24 11.65
CA LYS A 177 2.72 5.01 13.10
C LYS A 177 2.73 6.30 13.93
N PRO A 178 3.63 7.29 13.70
CA PRO A 178 3.61 8.52 14.51
C PRO A 178 2.31 9.30 14.35
N LEU A 179 1.71 9.32 13.15
CA LEU A 179 0.42 9.99 12.92
C LEU A 179 -0.72 9.31 13.68
N ARG A 180 -0.72 7.97 13.70
CA ARG A 180 -1.67 7.19 14.49
C ARG A 180 -1.51 7.47 15.99
N ASP A 181 -0.28 7.42 16.47
CA ASP A 181 0.01 7.56 17.90
C ASP A 181 -0.34 8.99 18.36
N GLY A 182 -0.01 10.03 17.57
CA GLY A 182 -0.40 11.41 17.83
C GLY A 182 -1.92 11.64 17.78
N ALA A 183 -2.62 11.02 16.81
CA ALA A 183 -4.08 11.12 16.75
C ALA A 183 -4.78 10.46 17.95
N LEU A 184 -4.24 9.35 18.46
CA LEU A 184 -4.76 8.70 19.67
C LEU A 184 -4.50 9.53 20.93
N GLN A 185 -3.35 10.19 21.01
CA GLN A 185 -3.02 11.07 22.13
C GLN A 185 -3.98 12.27 22.18
N MET A 186 -4.15 13.00 21.08
CA MET A 186 -5.08 14.15 21.05
C MET A 186 -6.53 13.75 21.27
N LEU A 187 -6.92 12.57 20.82
CA LEU A 187 -8.26 12.04 21.09
C LEU A 187 -8.48 11.72 22.57
N LYS A 188 -7.42 11.39 23.31
CA LYS A 188 -7.47 11.22 24.76
C LYS A 188 -7.60 12.58 25.44
N ASP A 189 -6.78 13.55 25.05
CA ASP A 189 -6.79 14.91 25.61
C ASP A 189 -8.11 15.67 25.37
N LEU A 190 -8.87 15.31 24.34
CA LEU A 190 -10.21 15.86 24.08
C LEU A 190 -11.35 15.22 24.90
N LYS A 191 -11.08 14.07 25.53
CA LYS A 191 -12.06 13.33 26.34
C LYS A 191 -11.86 13.53 27.84
N ASP A 192 -10.65 13.84 28.25
CA ASP A 192 -10.27 14.25 29.61
C ASP A 192 -10.68 15.72 29.84
#